data_AF-A0A4S4LN03-F1
#
_entry.id   AF-A0A4S4LN03-F1
#
_cell.length_a   1.000
_cell.length_b   1.000
_cell.length_c   1.000
_cell.angle_alpha   90.00
_cell.angle_beta   90.00
_cell.angle_gamma   90.00
#
_symmetry.space_group_name_H-M   'P 1'
#
loop_
_entity.id
_entity.type
_entity.pdbx_description
1 polymer ?
#
loop_
_entity_poly.entity_id
_entity_poly.type
_entity_poly.pdbx_seq_one_letter_code
_entity_poly.pdbx_strand_id
1 'polypeptide(L)'
;MPVHSQSDGPTTNPCEEHTRWMKKAMEMAEEAFATSEVPVGCVFVRDGKIIAQARNRTNELRNATRHAELEAIDAILSDPELTPAPSAYLLANTILYVTVEPCMMCASALRQMGIKEVFYGCENERFGGCGSVLGVNSALPHPRHPPYKATSGYCREEAIMILRRFYMTENSNAPTPKSKTNRVLKTEILSTPSKSRT
;
A
#
# COMPACT_ATOMS: atom_id res chain seq x y z
N MET A 1 13.08 1.14 52.22
CA MET A 1 11.84 1.23 51.43
C MET A 1 12.18 0.84 50.01
N PRO A 2 11.54 -0.17 49.41
CA PRO A 2 11.95 -0.69 48.12
C PRO A 2 11.46 0.25 47.01
N VAL A 3 12.37 0.49 46.05
CA VAL A 3 12.13 1.27 44.84
C VAL A 3 11.33 0.38 43.89
N HIS A 4 10.13 0.82 43.49
CA HIS A 4 9.32 0.10 42.53
C HIS A 4 10.02 0.07 41.17
N SER A 5 10.36 -1.15 40.73
CA SER A 5 10.73 -1.48 39.36
C SER A 5 9.53 -1.25 38.44
N GLN A 6 9.58 -0.21 37.61
CA GLN A 6 8.68 -0.12 36.46
C GLN A 6 9.16 -1.12 35.41
N SER A 7 8.27 -2.06 35.09
CA SER A 7 8.43 -3.02 34.01
C SER A 7 8.29 -2.30 32.67
N ASP A 8 9.40 -2.01 32.01
CA ASP A 8 9.39 -1.64 30.60
C ASP A 8 8.83 -2.83 29.79
N GLY A 9 7.67 -2.61 29.16
CA GLY A 9 7.09 -3.56 28.22
C GLY A 9 8.01 -3.79 27.01
N PRO A 10 7.82 -4.86 26.23
CA PRO A 10 8.72 -5.20 25.14
C PRO A 10 8.71 -4.08 24.09
N THR A 11 9.84 -3.39 23.96
CA THR A 11 10.13 -2.43 22.89
C THR A 11 10.27 -3.19 21.58
N THR A 12 9.16 -3.34 20.85
CA THR A 12 9.16 -3.94 19.51
C THR A 12 10.03 -3.11 18.57
N ASN A 13 10.94 -3.76 17.85
CA ASN A 13 11.80 -3.11 16.86
C ASN A 13 10.92 -2.43 15.77
N PRO A 14 11.12 -1.14 15.44
CA PRO A 14 10.30 -0.45 14.43
C PRO A 14 10.19 -1.19 13.08
N CYS A 15 11.25 -1.90 12.66
CA CYS A 15 11.24 -2.71 11.45
C CYS A 15 10.26 -3.90 11.56
N GLU A 16 10.18 -4.53 12.73
CA GLU A 16 9.24 -5.63 13.01
C GLU A 16 7.79 -5.13 13.03
N GLU A 17 7.56 -3.93 13.57
CA GLU A 17 6.22 -3.33 13.57
C GLU A 17 5.73 -3.05 12.13
N HIS A 18 6.54 -2.41 11.29
CA HIS A 18 6.17 -2.16 9.90
C HIS A 18 5.91 -3.46 9.13
N THR A 19 6.72 -4.49 9.39
CA THR A 19 6.52 -5.83 8.82
C THR A 19 5.21 -6.45 9.29
N ARG A 20 4.84 -6.29 10.57
CA ARG A 20 3.54 -6.77 11.11
C ARG A 20 2.37 -6.14 10.35
N TRP A 21 2.40 -4.83 10.13
CA TRP A 21 1.34 -4.14 9.41
C TRP A 21 1.33 -4.47 7.92
N MET A 22 2.49 -4.64 7.30
CA MET A 22 2.57 -5.09 5.91
C MET A 22 1.98 -6.49 5.71
N LYS A 23 2.16 -7.40 6.67
CA LYS A 23 1.47 -8.71 6.64
C LYS A 23 -0.05 -8.57 6.64
N LYS A 24 -0.61 -7.58 7.35
CA LYS A 24 -2.05 -7.26 7.29
C LYS A 24 -2.48 -6.69 5.93
N ALA A 25 -1.62 -5.92 5.26
CA ALA A 25 -1.88 -5.51 3.88
C ALA A 25 -1.82 -6.71 2.90
N MET A 26 -0.93 -7.68 3.14
CA MET A 26 -0.85 -8.91 2.35
C MET A 26 -2.11 -9.79 2.50
N GLU A 27 -2.72 -9.85 3.68
CA GLU A 27 -4.02 -10.52 3.87
C GLU A 27 -5.08 -9.94 2.92
N MET A 28 -5.17 -8.61 2.82
CA MET A 28 -6.08 -7.94 1.88
C MET A 28 -5.74 -8.20 0.40
N ALA A 29 -4.46 -8.34 0.07
CA ALA A 29 -4.03 -8.67 -1.29
C ALA A 29 -4.42 -10.10 -1.70
N GLU A 30 -4.36 -11.05 -0.77
CA GLU A 30 -4.85 -12.42 -0.97
C GLU A 30 -6.37 -12.45 -1.14
N GLU A 31 -7.12 -11.62 -0.41
CA GLU A 31 -8.56 -11.46 -0.65
C GLU A 31 -8.87 -10.94 -2.06
N ALA A 32 -8.12 -9.92 -2.55
CA ALA A 32 -8.26 -9.45 -3.92
C ALA A 32 -8.00 -10.56 -4.93
N PHE A 33 -6.89 -11.30 -4.74
CA PHE A 33 -6.55 -12.44 -5.58
C PHE A 33 -7.68 -13.47 -5.63
N ALA A 34 -8.23 -13.87 -4.48
CA ALA A 34 -9.31 -14.85 -4.37
C ALA A 34 -10.59 -14.40 -5.11
N THR A 35 -10.81 -13.09 -5.22
CA THR A 35 -11.94 -12.49 -5.95
C THR A 35 -11.64 -12.11 -7.40
N SER A 36 -10.51 -12.56 -7.97
CA SER A 36 -10.08 -12.22 -9.33
C SER A 36 -9.86 -10.72 -9.57
N GLU A 37 -9.45 -9.99 -8.54
CA GLU A 37 -8.96 -8.61 -8.62
C GLU A 37 -7.43 -8.56 -8.66
N VAL A 38 -6.88 -7.45 -9.16
CA VAL A 38 -5.43 -7.22 -9.08
C VAL A 38 -5.04 -7.25 -7.59
N PRO A 39 -4.07 -8.07 -7.17
CA PRO A 39 -3.82 -8.37 -5.75
C PRO A 39 -3.01 -7.26 -5.07
N VAL A 40 -3.65 -6.10 -4.91
CA VAL A 40 -3.15 -4.97 -4.13
C VAL A 40 -4.04 -4.85 -2.91
N GLY A 41 -3.41 -4.85 -1.74
CA GLY A 41 -4.04 -4.69 -0.45
C GLY A 41 -3.34 -3.61 0.36
N CYS A 42 -4.07 -2.95 1.25
CA CYS A 42 -3.52 -1.92 2.11
C CYS A 42 -4.18 -1.88 3.49
N VAL A 43 -3.46 -1.30 4.45
CA VAL A 43 -3.99 -0.93 5.77
C VAL A 43 -3.53 0.47 6.15
N PHE A 44 -4.44 1.26 6.72
CA PHE A 44 -4.16 2.58 7.29
C PHE A 44 -4.10 2.44 8.81
N VAL A 45 -2.99 2.89 9.40
CA VAL A 45 -2.73 2.79 10.84
C VAL A 45 -2.63 4.18 11.44
N ARG A 46 -3.35 4.42 12.54
CA ARG A 46 -3.34 5.64 13.34
C ARG A 46 -3.29 5.24 14.81
N ASP A 47 -2.40 5.84 15.59
CA ASP A 47 -2.24 5.57 17.02
C ASP A 47 -2.08 4.08 17.37
N GLY A 48 -1.30 3.37 16.55
CA GLY A 48 -1.03 1.93 16.72
C GLY A 48 -2.21 1.01 16.39
N LYS A 49 -3.30 1.54 15.82
CA LYS A 49 -4.50 0.80 15.45
C LYS A 49 -4.77 0.91 13.96
N ILE A 50 -5.25 -0.16 13.37
CA ILE A 50 -5.82 -0.14 12.02
C ILE A 50 -7.13 0.65 12.08
N ILE A 51 -7.23 1.70 11.27
CA ILE A 51 -8.47 2.49 11.11
C ILE A 51 -9.21 2.15 9.82
N ALA A 52 -8.52 1.59 8.83
CA ALA A 52 -9.12 1.05 7.61
C ALA A 52 -8.21 -0.01 6.97
N GLN A 53 -8.84 -0.96 6.28
CA GLN A 53 -8.18 -1.98 5.46
C GLN A 53 -8.97 -2.08 4.16
N ALA A 54 -8.27 -2.23 3.04
CA ALA A 54 -8.93 -2.35 1.75
C ALA A 54 -8.07 -3.10 0.75
N ARG A 55 -8.71 -3.44 -0.36
CA ARG A 55 -8.11 -4.12 -1.52
C ARG A 55 -8.65 -3.50 -2.81
N ASN A 56 -8.01 -3.79 -3.93
CA ASN A 56 -8.59 -3.43 -5.22
C ASN A 56 -9.96 -4.07 -5.43
N ARG A 57 -10.90 -3.29 -5.98
CA ARG A 57 -12.28 -3.66 -6.31
C ARG A 57 -12.70 -3.10 -7.68
N THR A 58 -11.73 -2.97 -8.60
CA THR A 58 -11.92 -2.33 -9.90
C THR A 58 -12.92 -3.05 -10.81
N ASN A 59 -12.83 -4.38 -10.86
CA ASN A 59 -13.75 -5.23 -11.62
C ASN A 59 -15.10 -5.34 -10.90
N GLU A 60 -15.08 -5.58 -9.59
CA GLU A 60 -16.26 -5.76 -8.74
C GLU A 60 -17.20 -4.55 -8.83
N LEU A 61 -16.64 -3.34 -8.73
CA LEU A 61 -17.39 -2.08 -8.75
C LEU A 61 -17.43 -1.43 -10.14
N ARG A 62 -16.86 -2.07 -11.17
CA ARG A 62 -16.78 -1.57 -12.55
C ARG A 62 -16.26 -0.13 -12.62
N ASN A 63 -15.29 0.19 -11.79
CA ASN A 63 -14.74 1.52 -11.68
C ASN A 63 -13.22 1.44 -11.54
N ALA A 64 -12.53 2.00 -12.54
CA ALA A 64 -11.07 1.95 -12.64
C ALA A 64 -10.35 2.65 -11.48
N THR A 65 -11.02 3.53 -10.73
CA THR A 65 -10.41 4.24 -9.59
C THR A 65 -10.49 3.46 -8.28
N ARG A 66 -11.13 2.28 -8.24
CA ARG A 66 -11.36 1.51 -7.01
C ARG A 66 -10.14 0.69 -6.60
N HIS A 67 -9.03 1.41 -6.44
CA HIS A 67 -7.78 0.92 -5.90
C HIS A 67 -7.85 0.80 -4.38
N ALA A 68 -7.05 -0.09 -3.80
CA ALA A 68 -7.02 -0.34 -2.36
C ALA A 68 -6.88 0.97 -1.55
N GLU A 69 -5.97 1.86 -1.94
CA GLU A 69 -5.73 3.11 -1.23
C GLU A 69 -6.95 4.04 -1.23
N LEU A 70 -7.67 4.13 -2.37
CA LEU A 70 -8.84 4.98 -2.49
C LEU A 70 -10.07 4.38 -1.79
N GLU A 71 -10.25 3.06 -1.84
CA GLU A 71 -11.31 2.38 -1.08
C GLU A 71 -11.14 2.58 0.44
N ALA A 72 -9.91 2.48 0.95
CA ALA A 72 -9.64 2.74 2.35
C ALA A 72 -9.80 4.22 2.73
N ILE A 73 -9.40 5.16 1.86
CA ILE A 73 -9.63 6.59 2.08
C ILE A 73 -11.13 6.87 2.15
N ASP A 74 -11.93 6.35 1.21
CA ASP A 74 -13.38 6.53 1.19
C ASP A 74 -14.03 5.99 2.48
N ALA A 75 -13.58 4.84 2.98
CA ALA A 75 -14.03 4.27 4.25
C ALA A 75 -13.69 5.20 5.44
N ILE A 76 -12.46 5.74 5.50
CA ILE A 76 -12.04 6.67 6.55
C ILE A 76 -12.88 7.95 6.52
N LEU A 77 -13.10 8.53 5.34
CA LEU A 77 -13.84 9.79 5.17
C LEU A 77 -15.33 9.65 5.44
N SER A 78 -15.88 8.43 5.30
CA SER A 78 -17.29 8.15 5.54
C SER A 78 -17.59 7.88 7.03
N ASP A 79 -16.56 7.74 7.87
CA ASP A 79 -16.70 7.47 9.31
C ASP A 79 -16.50 8.76 10.13
N PRO A 80 -17.58 9.33 10.71
CA PRO A 80 -17.48 10.54 11.52
C PRO A 80 -16.56 10.42 12.74
N GLU A 81 -16.35 9.21 13.29
CA GLU A 81 -15.46 9.00 14.43
C GLU A 81 -13.99 9.10 14.01
N LEU A 82 -13.66 8.74 12.76
CA LEU A 82 -12.32 8.87 12.20
C LEU A 82 -12.03 10.27 11.65
N THR A 83 -13.06 11.03 11.33
CA THR A 83 -12.99 12.42 10.84
C THR A 83 -13.97 13.35 11.57
N PRO A 84 -13.81 13.55 12.90
CA PRO A 84 -14.80 14.26 13.71
C PRO A 84 -14.86 15.77 13.46
N ALA A 85 -13.82 16.34 12.87
CA ALA A 85 -13.75 17.76 12.55
C ALA A 85 -13.11 17.97 11.16
N PRO A 86 -13.54 19.01 10.42
CA PRO A 86 -12.88 19.41 9.20
C PRO A 86 -11.40 19.73 9.46
N SER A 87 -10.52 19.11 8.67
CA SER A 87 -9.08 19.39 8.67
C SER A 87 -8.59 19.46 7.23
N ALA A 88 -7.63 20.34 6.97
CA ALA A 88 -6.96 20.41 5.67
C ALA A 88 -6.21 19.11 5.34
N TYR A 89 -5.76 18.38 6.37
CA TYR A 89 -4.97 17.15 6.24
C TYR A 89 -5.51 16.07 7.19
N LEU A 90 -6.56 15.38 6.74
CA LEU A 90 -7.25 14.35 7.52
C LEU A 90 -6.37 13.14 7.85
N LEU A 91 -5.29 12.92 7.10
CA LEU A 91 -4.40 11.77 7.26
C LEU A 91 -3.03 12.11 7.89
N ALA A 92 -2.87 13.31 8.46
CA ALA A 92 -1.59 13.82 9.01
C ALA A 92 -0.94 12.90 10.07
N ASN A 93 -1.74 12.15 10.83
CA ASN A 93 -1.26 11.21 11.84
C ASN A 93 -1.39 9.73 11.42
N THR A 94 -1.61 9.47 10.13
CA THR A 94 -1.92 8.14 9.60
C THR A 94 -0.77 7.63 8.74
N ILE A 95 -0.39 6.37 8.94
CA ILE A 95 0.62 5.65 8.16
C ILE A 95 -0.09 4.64 7.27
N LEU A 96 0.30 4.60 6.00
CA LEU A 96 -0.18 3.60 5.04
C LEU A 96 0.84 2.46 4.91
N TYR A 97 0.33 1.22 4.91
CA TYR A 97 1.07 0.04 4.46
C TYR A 97 0.34 -0.54 3.25
N VAL A 98 1.02 -0.69 2.13
CA VAL A 98 0.42 -1.17 0.87
C VAL A 98 1.34 -2.16 0.16
N THR A 99 0.80 -3.24 -0.39
CA THR A 99 1.64 -4.33 -0.93
C THR A 99 2.46 -3.92 -2.15
N VAL A 100 1.96 -2.97 -2.95
CA VAL A 100 2.59 -2.46 -4.17
C VAL A 100 2.72 -0.94 -4.06
N GLU A 101 3.80 -0.37 -4.58
CA GLU A 101 3.99 1.08 -4.63
C GLU A 101 2.74 1.79 -5.19
N PRO A 102 2.23 2.82 -4.49
CA PRO A 102 1.09 3.60 -4.94
C PRO A 102 1.29 4.13 -6.36
N CYS A 103 0.28 3.97 -7.21
CA CYS A 103 0.33 4.57 -8.54
C CYS A 103 0.26 6.10 -8.45
N MET A 104 0.57 6.82 -9.54
CA MET A 104 0.51 8.30 -9.57
C MET A 104 -0.82 8.88 -9.05
N MET A 105 -1.95 8.24 -9.35
CA MET A 105 -3.27 8.65 -8.85
C MET A 105 -3.35 8.53 -7.32
N CYS A 106 -3.03 7.36 -6.77
CA CYS A 106 -3.10 7.11 -5.33
C CYS A 106 -2.06 7.94 -4.57
N ALA A 107 -0.84 8.05 -5.12
CA ALA A 107 0.21 8.88 -4.57
C ALA A 107 -0.18 10.36 -4.48
N SER A 108 -0.89 10.88 -5.49
CA SER A 108 -1.43 12.26 -5.47
C SER A 108 -2.53 12.43 -4.44
N ALA A 109 -3.48 11.48 -4.35
CA ALA A 109 -4.55 11.52 -3.36
C ALA A 109 -4.00 11.53 -1.92
N LEU A 110 -3.03 10.65 -1.63
CA LEU A 110 -2.34 10.59 -0.35
C LEU A 110 -1.63 11.90 0.00
N ARG A 111 -0.97 12.54 -0.99
CA ARG A 111 -0.32 13.84 -0.81
C ARG A 111 -1.32 14.94 -0.47
N GLN A 112 -2.44 14.99 -1.21
CA GLN A 112 -3.50 15.97 -0.99
C GLN A 112 -4.15 15.81 0.38
N MET A 113 -4.28 14.57 0.86
CA MET A 113 -4.83 14.25 2.18
C MET A 113 -3.83 14.41 3.33
N GLY A 114 -2.57 14.69 3.00
CA GLY A 114 -1.50 14.90 3.96
C GLY A 114 -1.14 13.65 4.75
N ILE A 115 -1.01 12.50 4.09
CA ILE A 115 -0.55 11.26 4.75
C ILE A 115 0.79 11.49 5.49
N LYS A 116 0.97 10.86 6.65
CA LYS A 116 2.23 10.97 7.41
C LYS A 116 3.40 10.30 6.68
N GLU A 117 3.22 9.01 6.37
CA GLU A 117 4.25 8.17 5.78
C GLU A 117 3.61 6.96 5.09
N VAL A 118 4.28 6.46 4.06
CA VAL A 118 3.88 5.26 3.31
C VAL A 118 4.99 4.22 3.38
N PHE A 119 4.63 2.99 3.69
CA PHE A 119 5.47 1.81 3.54
C PHE A 119 4.87 0.92 2.47
N TYR A 120 5.70 0.42 1.55
CA TYR A 120 5.23 -0.47 0.51
C TYR A 120 6.15 -1.67 0.28
N GLY A 121 5.58 -2.73 -0.30
CA GLY A 121 6.31 -3.96 -0.57
C GLY A 121 7.19 -3.85 -1.80
N CYS A 122 6.61 -4.08 -2.97
CA CYS A 122 7.34 -4.02 -4.23
C CYS A 122 7.08 -2.74 -5.02
N GLU A 123 8.05 -2.41 -5.88
CA GLU A 123 7.97 -1.29 -6.81
C GLU A 123 6.85 -1.47 -7.86
N ASN A 124 6.32 -0.36 -8.37
CA ASN A 124 5.35 -0.33 -9.47
C ASN A 124 6.00 0.24 -10.73
N GLU A 125 6.61 -0.65 -11.51
CA GLU A 125 7.41 -0.30 -12.70
C GLU A 125 6.63 0.41 -13.81
N ARG A 126 5.30 0.29 -13.82
CA ARG A 126 4.45 0.84 -14.87
C ARG A 126 3.79 2.16 -14.50
N PHE A 127 3.41 2.32 -13.24
CA PHE A 127 2.57 3.44 -12.81
C PHE A 127 3.02 4.09 -11.50
N GLY A 128 4.17 3.69 -10.95
CA GLY A 128 4.64 4.08 -9.62
C GLY A 128 4.78 5.59 -9.42
N GLY A 129 4.05 6.10 -8.42
CA GLY A 129 3.97 7.50 -8.05
C GLY A 129 4.90 7.89 -6.89
N CYS A 130 5.71 6.96 -6.37
CA CYS A 130 6.63 7.19 -5.27
C CYS A 130 8.11 7.07 -5.68
N GLY A 131 8.38 7.06 -6.99
CA GLY A 131 9.74 7.12 -7.55
C GLY A 131 10.05 6.12 -8.65
N SER A 132 9.26 5.05 -8.84
CA SER A 132 9.57 4.08 -9.93
C SER A 132 9.33 4.67 -11.32
N VAL A 133 8.28 5.47 -11.48
CA VAL A 133 8.02 6.20 -12.74
C VAL A 133 8.10 7.71 -12.50
N LEU A 134 7.40 8.19 -11.47
CA LEU A 134 7.34 9.61 -11.14
C LEU A 134 7.27 9.79 -9.63
N GLY A 135 8.08 10.69 -9.07
CA GLY A 135 8.04 11.02 -7.63
C GLY A 135 6.93 12.01 -7.28
N VAL A 136 5.67 11.62 -7.46
CA VAL A 136 4.50 12.44 -7.09
C VAL A 136 4.48 12.73 -5.59
N ASN A 137 4.93 11.76 -4.78
CA ASN A 137 5.05 11.90 -3.33
C ASN A 137 6.03 12.99 -2.88
N SER A 138 7.13 13.22 -3.62
CA SER A 138 8.22 14.10 -3.14
C SER A 138 9.00 14.87 -4.20
N ALA A 139 9.32 14.28 -5.35
CA ALA A 139 10.20 14.90 -6.35
C ALA A 139 9.54 16.07 -7.09
N LEU A 140 8.21 16.06 -7.23
CA LEU A 140 7.48 17.13 -7.89
C LEU A 140 7.17 18.29 -6.92
N PRO A 141 7.51 19.55 -7.26
CA PRO A 141 7.07 20.69 -6.48
C PRO A 141 5.54 20.81 -6.54
N HIS A 142 4.91 21.20 -5.44
CA HIS A 142 3.47 21.43 -5.39
C HIS A 142 3.19 22.69 -4.57
N PRO A 143 2.34 23.61 -5.06
CA PRO A 143 2.12 24.92 -4.42
C PRO A 143 1.35 24.88 -3.08
N ARG A 144 0.91 23.70 -2.64
CA ARG A 144 -0.06 23.56 -1.52
C ARG A 144 0.20 22.33 -0.68
N HIS A 145 0.31 21.17 -1.33
CA HIS A 145 0.42 19.89 -0.63
C HIS A 145 1.89 19.50 -0.43
N PRO A 146 2.38 19.42 0.82
CA PRO A 146 3.78 19.08 1.09
C PRO A 146 4.09 17.65 0.66
N PRO A 147 5.38 17.32 0.46
CA PRO A 147 5.79 15.96 0.15
C PRO A 147 5.63 15.03 1.36
N TYR A 148 5.59 13.71 1.12
CA TYR A 148 5.61 12.68 2.17
C TYR A 148 6.67 11.61 1.90
N LYS A 149 7.09 10.93 2.97
CA LYS A 149 8.08 9.86 2.91
C LYS A 149 7.42 8.55 2.47
N ALA A 150 8.08 7.85 1.55
CA ALA A 150 7.67 6.54 1.07
C ALA A 150 8.86 5.57 1.14
N THR A 151 8.71 4.45 1.83
CA THR A 151 9.78 3.46 2.07
C THR A 151 9.39 2.10 1.50
N SER A 152 10.24 1.52 0.65
CA SER A 152 10.00 0.22 0.00
C SER A 152 10.58 -0.96 0.78
N GLY A 153 10.26 -2.18 0.34
CA GLY A 153 11.00 -3.40 0.69
C GLY A 153 10.30 -4.35 1.66
N TYR A 154 9.13 -3.99 2.18
CA TYR A 154 8.44 -4.79 3.21
C TYR A 154 7.60 -5.91 2.58
N CYS A 155 7.90 -7.18 2.87
CA CYS A 155 7.27 -8.32 2.21
C CYS A 155 7.32 -8.21 0.66
N ARG A 156 8.43 -7.68 0.14
CA ARG A 156 8.61 -7.38 -1.29
C ARG A 156 8.46 -8.64 -2.15
N GLU A 157 9.05 -9.74 -1.71
CA GLU A 157 9.06 -10.97 -2.49
C GLU A 157 7.64 -11.55 -2.60
N GLU A 158 6.91 -11.55 -1.48
CA GLU A 158 5.54 -11.99 -1.40
C GLU A 158 4.62 -11.13 -2.28
N ALA A 159 4.79 -9.80 -2.25
CA ALA A 159 4.06 -8.87 -3.11
C ALA A 159 4.32 -9.10 -4.61
N ILE A 160 5.58 -9.36 -4.99
CA ILE A 160 5.92 -9.70 -6.39
C ILE A 160 5.29 -11.04 -6.77
N MET A 161 5.37 -12.04 -5.90
CA MET A 161 4.88 -13.39 -6.19
C MET A 161 3.37 -13.41 -6.40
N ILE A 162 2.59 -12.72 -5.55
CA ILE A 162 1.13 -12.67 -5.73
C ILE A 162 0.72 -11.96 -7.03
N LEU A 163 1.40 -10.86 -7.41
CA LEU A 163 1.20 -10.20 -8.70
C LEU A 163 1.52 -11.12 -9.88
N ARG A 164 2.64 -11.85 -9.82
CA ARG A 164 3.03 -12.81 -10.87
C ARG A 164 1.99 -13.92 -11.01
N ARG A 165 1.51 -14.48 -9.89
CA ARG A 165 0.40 -15.46 -9.89
C ARG A 165 -0.84 -14.88 -10.58
N PHE A 166 -1.24 -13.64 -10.26
CA PHE A 166 -2.37 -12.98 -10.90
C PHE A 166 -2.18 -12.80 -12.42
N TYR A 167 -1.02 -12.37 -12.89
CA TYR A 167 -0.82 -12.18 -14.34
C TYR A 167 -0.76 -13.49 -15.14
N MET A 168 -0.61 -14.63 -14.48
CA MET A 168 -0.75 -15.95 -15.09
C MET A 168 -2.21 -16.39 -15.23
N THR A 169 -3.12 -15.90 -14.38
CA THR A 169 -4.54 -16.23 -14.52
C THR A 169 -5.11 -15.64 -15.81
N GLU A 170 -6.12 -16.30 -16.36
CA GLU A 170 -6.86 -15.78 -17.51
C GLU A 170 -7.90 -14.77 -17.02
N ASN A 171 -8.01 -13.64 -17.71
CA ASN A 171 -9.06 -12.67 -17.41
C ASN A 171 -10.32 -13.09 -18.17
N SER A 172 -11.23 -13.80 -17.49
CA SER A 172 -12.53 -14.21 -18.04
C SER A 172 -13.46 -13.04 -18.37
N ASN A 173 -13.21 -11.85 -17.79
CA ASN A 173 -13.98 -10.64 -18.06
C ASN A 173 -13.50 -9.88 -19.30
N ALA A 174 -12.43 -10.32 -19.96
CA ALA A 174 -11.95 -9.70 -21.19
C ALA A 174 -12.91 -9.98 -22.36
N PRO A 175 -13.22 -9.00 -23.24
CA PRO A 175 -14.10 -9.19 -24.39
C PRO A 175 -13.64 -10.31 -25.35
N THR A 176 -12.33 -10.57 -25.36
CA THR A 176 -11.73 -11.67 -26.12
C THR A 176 -10.66 -12.31 -25.22
N PRO A 177 -10.95 -13.43 -24.55
CA PRO A 177 -9.98 -14.12 -23.71
C PRO A 177 -8.78 -14.56 -24.54
N LYS A 178 -7.57 -14.15 -24.15
CA LYS A 178 -6.33 -14.66 -24.73
C LYS A 178 -5.81 -15.78 -23.85
N SER A 179 -5.67 -16.99 -24.41
CA SER A 179 -5.11 -18.11 -23.66
C SER A 179 -3.68 -17.83 -23.22
N LYS A 180 -3.37 -18.18 -21.97
CA LYS A 180 -2.04 -17.98 -21.37
C LYS A 180 -1.32 -19.30 -21.04
N THR A 181 -1.78 -20.42 -21.60
CA THR A 181 -1.31 -21.79 -21.32
C THR A 181 0.21 -21.99 -21.40
N ASN A 182 0.94 -21.23 -22.22
CA ASN A 182 2.40 -21.36 -22.36
C ASN A 182 3.23 -20.45 -21.43
N ARG A 183 2.62 -19.71 -20.49
CA ARG A 183 3.38 -18.85 -19.56
C ARG A 183 3.91 -19.66 -18.39
N VAL A 184 5.22 -19.57 -18.18
CA VAL A 184 5.90 -20.15 -17.00
C VAL A 184 6.01 -19.11 -15.89
N LEU A 185 5.65 -19.47 -14.66
CA LEU A 185 5.87 -18.62 -13.49
C LEU A 185 7.37 -18.49 -13.25
N LYS A 186 7.91 -17.28 -13.36
CA LYS A 186 9.27 -17.00 -12.87
C LYS A 186 9.20 -16.87 -11.35
N THR A 187 9.87 -17.76 -10.63
CA THR A 187 9.94 -17.74 -9.16
C THR A 187 11.14 -16.96 -8.63
N GLU A 188 12.20 -16.83 -9.43
CA GLU A 188 13.38 -16.04 -9.07
C GLU A 188 13.05 -14.54 -9.02
N ILE A 189 13.41 -13.90 -7.92
CA ILE A 189 13.28 -12.46 -7.72
C ILE A 189 14.69 -11.91 -7.56
N LEU A 190 15.13 -11.11 -8.54
CA LEU A 190 16.42 -10.44 -8.46
C LEU A 190 16.40 -9.41 -7.33
N SER A 191 17.48 -9.36 -6.55
CA SER A 191 17.70 -8.32 -5.56
C SER A 191 17.81 -6.97 -6.26
N THR A 192 17.19 -5.94 -5.69
CA THR A 192 17.38 -4.57 -6.17
C THR A 192 18.85 -4.19 -5.94
N PRO A 193 19.59 -3.70 -6.93
CA PRO A 193 20.95 -3.23 -6.70
C PRO A 193 20.91 -2.16 -5.61
N SER A 194 21.72 -2.33 -4.56
CA SER A 194 21.90 -1.36 -3.48
C SER A 194 22.17 -0.01 -4.12
N LYS A 195 21.23 0.95 -4.00
CA LYS A 195 21.50 2.34 -4.36
C LYS A 195 22.65 2.80 -3.47
N SER A 196 23.85 2.90 -4.04
CA SER A 196 25.01 3.45 -3.36
C SER A 196 24.62 4.81 -2.79
N ARG A 197 24.76 4.98 -1.48
CA ARG A 197 24.73 6.30 -0.85
C ARG A 197 25.86 7.11 -1.48
N THR A 198 25.53 8.01 -2.40
CA THR A 198 26.37 9.12 -2.83
C THR A 198 25.83 10.40 -2.20
#